data_AF-A0A1M7NRX1-F1
#
_entry.id   AF-A0A1M7NRX1-F1
#
_cell.length_a   1.000
_cell.length_b   1.000
_cell.length_c   1.000
_cell.angle_alpha   90.00
_cell.angle_beta   90.00
_cell.angle_gamma   90.00
#
_symmetry.space_group_name_H-M   'P 1'
#
loop_
_entity.id
_entity.type
_entity.pdbx_description
1 polymer ?
#
loop_
_entity_poly.entity_id
_entity_poly.type
_entity_poly.pdbx_seq_one_letter_code
_entity_poly.pdbx_strand_id
1 'polypeptide(L)' 'MTKEGLIHRTVEALERLPEGRIQEIADFADFVLKKHEEQILQKGIETMVSESDSFAFLQDEEDLYNEDDLKEKY' A
#
# COMPACT_ATOMS: atom_id res chain seq x y z
N MET A 1 -11.16 -24.29 -0.34
CA MET A 1 -12.16 -23.52 0.45
C MET A 1 -12.63 -22.36 -0.41
N THR A 2 -13.95 -22.14 -0.49
CA THR A 2 -14.53 -20.99 -1.20
C THR A 2 -14.71 -19.82 -0.25
N LYS A 3 -14.86 -18.60 -0.79
CA LYS A 3 -15.14 -17.39 0.00
C LYS A 3 -16.43 -17.56 0.81
N GLU A 4 -17.45 -18.12 0.18
CA GLU A 4 -18.76 -18.41 0.78
C GLU A 4 -18.62 -19.38 1.95
N GLY A 5 -17.79 -20.43 1.81
CA GLY A 5 -17.55 -21.40 2.88
C GLY A 5 -16.82 -20.79 4.08
N LEU A 6 -15.89 -19.86 3.84
CA LEU A 6 -15.21 -19.13 4.90
C LEU A 6 -16.16 -18.20 5.65
N ILE A 7 -17.00 -17.44 4.93
CA ILE A 7 -18.00 -16.55 5.52
C ILE A 7 -18.97 -17.36 6.38
N HIS A 8 -19.53 -18.44 5.83
CA HIS A 8 -20.49 -19.27 6.54
C HIS A 8 -19.91 -19.83 7.85
N ARG A 9 -18.73 -20.45 7.80
CA ARG A 9 -18.05 -20.96 9.00
C ARG A 9 -17.74 -19.87 10.03
N THR A 10 -17.45 -18.65 9.58
CA THR A 10 -17.17 -17.51 10.46
C THR A 10 -18.43 -17.06 11.17
N VAL A 11 -19.55 -16.94 10.46
CA VAL A 11 -20.85 -16.61 11.06
C VAL A 11 -21.27 -17.66 12.08
N GLU A 12 -21.18 -18.95 11.75
CA GLU A 12 -21.49 -20.04 12.71
C GLU A 12 -20.63 -19.98 13.98
N ALA A 13 -19.38 -19.52 13.87
CA ALA A 13 -18.51 -19.33 15.02
C ALA A 13 -18.91 -18.10 15.86
N LEU A 14 -19.26 -16.99 15.21
CA LEU A 14 -19.70 -15.76 15.87
C LEU A 14 -20.99 -15.97 16.67
N GLU A 15 -21.95 -16.72 16.14
CA GLU A 15 -23.22 -17.04 16.81
C GLU A 15 -23.04 -17.80 18.14
N ARG A 16 -21.90 -18.46 18.33
CA ARG A 16 -21.59 -19.24 19.55
C ARG A 16 -20.83 -18.44 20.60
N LEU A 17 -20.41 -17.22 20.28
CA LEU A 17 -19.63 -16.38 21.17
C LEU A 17 -20.53 -15.48 22.03
N PRO A 18 -20.09 -15.12 23.25
CA PRO A 18 -20.77 -14.12 24.04
C PRO A 18 -20.64 -12.73 23.41
N GLU A 19 -21.63 -11.87 23.62
CA GLU A 19 -21.74 -10.54 22.99
C GLU A 19 -20.47 -9.68 23.08
N GLY A 20 -19.81 -9.63 24.24
CA GLY A 20 -18.57 -8.87 24.41
C GLY A 20 -17.41 -9.33 23.50
N ARG A 21 -17.37 -10.61 23.12
CA ARG A 21 -16.39 -11.14 22.15
C ARG A 21 -16.79 -10.83 20.72
N ILE A 22 -18.09 -10.75 20.44
CA ILE A 22 -18.59 -10.35 19.11
C ILE A 22 -18.19 -8.90 18.84
N GLN A 23 -18.34 -8.01 19.83
CA GLN A 23 -17.91 -6.60 19.70
C GLN A 23 -16.41 -6.49 19.39
N GLU A 24 -15.56 -7.21 20.13
CA GLU A 24 -14.11 -7.24 19.90
C GLU A 24 -13.75 -7.68 18.46
N ILE A 25 -14.46 -8.68 17.93
CA ILE A 25 -14.24 -9.16 16.56
C ILE A 25 -14.77 -8.16 15.52
N ALA A 26 -15.90 -7.51 15.79
CA ALA A 26 -16.44 -6.47 14.90
C ALA A 26 -15.47 -5.28 14.79
N ASP A 27 -14.98 -4.78 15.93
CA ASP A 27 -14.01 -3.69 15.96
C ASP A 27 -12.72 -4.07 15.20
N PHE A 28 -12.27 -5.31 15.33
CA PHE A 28 -11.12 -5.81 14.57
C PHE A 28 -11.40 -5.93 13.07
N ALA A 29 -12.58 -6.39 12.67
CA ALA A 29 -12.97 -6.47 11.27
C ALA A 29 -13.00 -5.08 10.61
N ASP A 30 -13.55 -4.08 11.31
CA ASP A 30 -13.57 -2.68 10.86
C ASP A 30 -12.14 -2.12 10.72
N PHE A 31 -11.27 -2.41 11.68
CA PHE A 31 -9.86 -2.04 11.61
C PHE A 31 -9.17 -2.64 10.36
N VAL A 32 -9.37 -3.92 10.10
CA VAL A 32 -8.79 -4.60 8.93
C VAL A 32 -9.31 -4.02 7.63
N LEU A 33 -10.61 -3.74 7.55
CA LEU A 33 -11.25 -3.11 6.38
C LEU A 33 -10.62 -1.74 6.11
N LYS A 34 -10.57 -0.87 7.13
CA LYS A 34 -10.00 0.47 7.01
C LYS A 34 -8.54 0.42 6.58
N LYS A 35 -7.74 -0.46 7.17
CA LYS A 35 -6.33 -0.64 6.80
C LYS A 35 -6.17 -1.06 5.33
N HIS A 36 -7.05 -1.93 4.84
CA HIS A 36 -7.02 -2.35 3.44
C HIS A 36 -7.34 -1.19 2.48
N GLU A 37 -8.34 -0.38 2.81
CA GLU A 37 -8.70 0.82 2.04
C GLU A 37 -7.56 1.85 2.03
N GLU A 38 -6.95 2.12 3.19
CA GLU A 38 -5.80 3.01 3.31
C GLU A 38 -4.61 2.53 2.45
N GLN A 39 -4.34 1.22 2.43
CA GLN A 39 -3.28 0.65 1.59
C GLN A 39 -3.56 0.83 0.10
N ILE A 40 -4.81 0.65 -0.34
CA ILE A 40 -5.21 0.87 -1.72
C ILE A 40 -5.02 2.35 -2.08
N LEU A 41 -5.49 3.25 -1.22
CA LEU A 41 -5.35 4.69 -1.41
C LEU A 41 -3.89 5.12 -1.50
N GLN A 42 -3.06 4.66 -0.55
CA GLN A 42 -1.63 4.96 -0.52
C GLN A 42 -0.96 4.50 -1.82
N LYS A 43 -1.23 3.27 -2.26
CA LYS A 43 -0.67 2.75 -3.51
C LYS A 43 -1.10 3.59 -4.71
N GLY A 44 -2.36 4.03 -4.75
CA GLY A 44 -2.84 4.94 -5.80
C GLY A 44 -2.09 6.27 -5.82
N ILE A 45 -1.83 6.86 -4.65
CA ILE A 45 -1.03 8.08 -4.51
C ILE A 45 0.40 7.85 -5.00
N GLU A 46 1.04 6.76 -4.56
CA GLU A 46 2.41 6.40 -4.98
C GLU A 46 2.51 6.25 -6.50
N THR A 47 1.55 5.58 -7.13
CA THR A 47 1.49 5.45 -8.59
C THR A 47 1.35 6.81 -9.27
N MET A 48 0.39 7.64 -8.84
CA MET A 48 0.19 8.97 -9.41
C MET A 48 1.43 9.86 -9.28
N VAL A 49 2.14 9.80 -8.15
CA VAL A 49 3.40 10.55 -7.95
C VAL A 49 4.49 10.01 -8.87
N SER A 50 4.65 8.68 -8.98
CA SER A 50 5.66 8.08 -9.85
C SER A 50 5.44 8.37 -11.34
N GLU A 51 4.17 8.50 -11.74
CA GLU A 51 3.77 8.83 -13.12
C GLU A 51 3.72 10.34 -13.35
N SER A 52 3.91 11.16 -12.31
CA SER A 52 3.87 12.61 -12.45
C SER A 52 5.18 13.17 -13.01
N ASP A 53 5.07 14.02 -14.01
CA ASP A 53 6.21 14.74 -14.59
C ASP A 53 6.84 15.76 -13.62
N SER A 54 6.22 16.01 -12.47
CA SER A 54 6.70 16.96 -11.45
C SER A 54 8.12 16.64 -10.97
N PHE A 55 8.53 15.38 -11.09
CA PHE A 55 9.86 14.89 -10.72
C PHE A 55 10.64 14.30 -11.91
N ALA A 56 10.20 14.55 -13.16
CA ALA A 56 10.88 14.03 -14.35
C ALA A 56 12.34 14.49 -14.43
N PHE A 57 12.66 15.68 -13.92
CA PHE A 57 14.02 16.21 -13.82
C PHE A 57 14.97 15.36 -12.95
N LEU A 58 14.46 14.45 -12.10
CA LEU A 58 15.28 13.50 -11.34
C LEU A 58 15.66 12.26 -12.15
N GLN A 59 15.02 12.02 -13.30
CA GLN A 59 15.35 10.90 -14.19
C GLN A 59 16.51 11.25 -15.13
N ASP A 60 16.70 12.55 -15.39
CA ASP A 60 17.83 13.05 -16.15
C ASP A 60 18.99 13.30 -15.18
N GLU A 61 20.05 12.48 -15.25
CA GLU A 61 21.34 12.92 -14.74
C GLU A 61 21.84 14.02 -15.67
N GLU A 62 21.93 15.26 -15.19
CA GLU A 62 22.70 16.30 -15.91
C GLU A 62 24.11 15.75 -16.16
N ASP A 63 24.61 15.87 -17.40
CA ASP A 63 25.99 15.52 -17.76
C ASP A 63 26.96 16.37 -16.92
N LEU A 64 27.27 15.89 -15.70
CA LEU A 64 27.98 16.63 -14.68
C LEU A 64 29.48 16.43 -14.85
N TYR A 65 30.05 17.20 -15.77
CA TYR A 65 31.47 17.18 -16.18
C TYR A 65 31.96 15.83 -16.72
N ASN A 66 32.54 15.84 -17.92
CA ASN A 66 33.19 14.69 -18.52
C ASN A 66 34.72 14.89 -18.56
N GLU A 67 35.44 13.87 -19.02
CA GLU A 67 36.91 13.95 -19.13
C GLU A 67 37.38 15.08 -20.06
N ASP A 68 36.53 15.57 -20.96
CA ASP A 68 36.86 16.69 -21.84
C ASP A 68 36.83 18.05 -21.13
N ASP A 69 36.24 18.12 -19.93
CA ASP A 69 36.31 19.29 -19.05
C ASP A 69 37.63 19.39 -18.26
N LEU A 70 38.48 18.35 -18.35
CA LEU A 70 39.78 18.34 -17.67
C LEU A 70 40.78 19.30 -18.34
N LYS A 71 41.29 20.26 -17.56
CA LYS A 71 42.34 21.20 -18.01
C LYS A 71 43.67 20.54 -18.33
N GLU A 72 43.97 19.40 -17.72
CA GLU A 72 45.18 18.60 -17.96
C GLU A 72 44.80 17.12 -18.02
N LYS A 73 45.28 16.42 -19.06
CA LYS A 73 45.16 14.96 -19.22
C LYS A 73 46.58 14.38 -19.12
N TYR A 74 46.80 13.43 -18.20
CA TYR A 74 48.10 12.75 -17.98
C TYR A 74 48.16 11.40 -18.67
#